data_AF-A0A060C1L0-F1
#
_entry.id   AF-A0A060C1L0-F1
#
_cell.length_a   1.000
_cell.length_b   1.000
_cell.length_c   1.000
_cell.angle_alpha   90.00
_cell.angle_beta   90.00
_cell.angle_gamma   90.00
#
_symmetry.space_group_name_H-M   'P 1'
#
loop_
_entity.id
_entity.type
_entity.pdbx_description
1 polymer ?
#
loop_
_entity_poly.entity_id
_entity_poly.type
_entity_poly.pdbx_seq_one_letter_code
_entity_poly.pdbx_strand_id
1 'polypeptide(L)'
;HIMPENLLDFTLMPEFMNRALLNWAVRDAGSILGMADFVTTPTQLAAEYLTRTTGLTGVIPISCGLKLENYTPRIGPRQRDVILFVGRVNTEKQIDVLIRAFARVADRLAADVVVAGNGDQLEPLVHLVDQLGVGDRVRFTGQCG
;
A
#
# COMPACT_ATOMS: atom_id res chain seq x y z
N HIS A 1 -5.55 -6.69 8.49
CA HIS A 1 -6.67 -5.76 8.27
C HIS A 1 -7.34 -6.12 6.96
N ILE A 2 -8.57 -6.60 7.02
CA ILE A 2 -9.45 -6.68 5.85
C ILE A 2 -10.37 -5.48 5.99
N MET A 3 -10.12 -4.45 5.18
CA MET A 3 -11.02 -3.31 5.09
C MET A 3 -12.13 -3.70 4.11
N PRO A 4 -13.42 -3.61 4.47
CA PRO A 4 -14.53 -3.98 3.59
C PRO A 4 -14.49 -3.29 2.23
N GLU A 5 -13.91 -2.10 2.18
CA GLU A 5 -13.76 -1.29 0.97
C GLU A 5 -12.77 -1.94 0.00
N ASN A 6 -11.70 -2.57 0.51
CA ASN A 6 -10.75 -3.31 -0.31
C ASN A 6 -11.37 -4.57 -0.92
N LEU A 7 -12.46 -5.13 -0.34
CA LEU A 7 -13.22 -6.23 -0.94
C LEU A 7 -14.11 -5.75 -2.09
N LEU A 8 -14.62 -4.53 -2.00
CA LEU A 8 -15.49 -3.98 -3.04
C LEU A 8 -14.75 -3.73 -4.36
N ASP A 9 -13.48 -3.35 -4.29
CA ASP A 9 -12.64 -3.12 -5.47
C ASP A 9 -12.48 -4.39 -6.34
N PHE A 10 -12.77 -5.58 -5.78
CA PHE A 10 -12.75 -6.86 -6.50
C PHE A 10 -14.13 -7.39 -6.90
N THR A 11 -15.23 -6.71 -6.53
CA THR A 11 -16.60 -7.14 -6.86
C THR A 11 -17.20 -6.37 -8.03
N LEU A 12 -17.56 -7.07 -9.11
CA LEU A 12 -18.28 -6.52 -10.29
C LEU A 12 -19.78 -6.25 -10.04
N MET A 13 -20.19 -6.01 -8.78
CA MET A 13 -21.59 -5.92 -8.38
C MET A 13 -22.13 -4.48 -8.48
N PRO A 14 -23.46 -4.29 -8.72
CA PRO A 14 -24.11 -2.98 -8.71
C PRO A 14 -23.88 -2.20 -7.40
N GLU A 15 -23.72 -0.87 -7.47
CA GLU A 15 -23.38 -0.01 -6.32
C GLU A 15 -24.31 -0.17 -5.11
N PHE A 16 -25.60 -0.41 -5.34
CA PHE A 16 -26.57 -0.60 -4.26
C PHE A 16 -26.30 -1.89 -3.45
N MET A 17 -25.82 -2.95 -4.10
CA MET A 17 -25.45 -4.21 -3.45
C MET A 17 -24.15 -4.05 -2.67
N ASN A 18 -23.19 -3.31 -3.23
CA ASN A 18 -21.92 -2.99 -2.55
C ASN A 18 -22.17 -2.24 -1.24
N ARG A 19 -23.07 -1.25 -1.27
CA ARG A 19 -23.43 -0.48 -0.07
C ARG A 19 -24.14 -1.32 0.99
N ALA A 20 -25.01 -2.24 0.59
CA ALA A 20 -25.67 -3.16 1.51
C ALA A 20 -24.67 -4.13 2.17
N LEU A 21 -23.75 -4.69 1.38
CA LEU A 21 -22.71 -5.60 1.85
C LEU A 21 -21.74 -4.89 2.81
N LEU A 22 -21.30 -3.68 2.48
CA LEU A 22 -20.48 -2.85 3.38
C LEU A 22 -21.15 -2.62 4.73
N ASN A 23 -22.42 -2.18 4.71
CA ASN A 23 -23.16 -1.92 5.95
C ASN A 23 -23.31 -3.19 6.80
N TRP A 24 -23.49 -4.35 6.17
CA TRP A 24 -23.51 -5.63 6.87
C TRP A 24 -22.14 -5.96 7.47
N ALA A 25 -21.06 -5.86 6.69
CA ALA A 25 -19.70 -6.15 7.14
C ALA A 25 -19.26 -5.24 8.30
N VAL A 26 -19.63 -3.95 8.25
CA VAL A 26 -19.35 -2.99 9.32
C VAL A 26 -20.12 -3.34 10.61
N ARG A 27 -21.39 -3.76 10.50
CA ARG A 27 -22.17 -4.22 11.67
C ARG A 27 -21.60 -5.49 12.27
N ASP A 28 -21.22 -6.45 11.44
CA ASP A 28 -20.61 -7.70 11.88
C ASP A 28 -19.27 -7.45 12.58
N ALA A 29 -18.40 -6.63 11.97
CA ALA A 29 -17.15 -6.20 12.57
C ALA A 29 -17.36 -5.49 13.92
N GLY A 30 -18.36 -4.60 14.01
CA GLY A 30 -18.74 -3.97 15.28
C GLY A 30 -19.19 -4.97 16.33
N SER A 31 -20.01 -5.94 15.97
CA SER A 31 -20.49 -6.98 16.88
C SER A 31 -19.34 -7.86 17.41
N ILE A 32 -18.43 -8.29 16.55
CA ILE A 32 -17.32 -9.19 16.92
C ILE A 32 -16.26 -8.43 17.71
N LEU A 33 -15.82 -7.27 17.22
CA LEU A 33 -14.78 -6.49 17.88
C LEU A 33 -15.28 -5.87 19.20
N GLY A 34 -16.58 -5.61 19.34
CA GLY A 34 -17.19 -5.14 20.58
C GLY A 34 -17.17 -6.18 21.71
N MET A 35 -16.82 -7.43 21.43
CA MET A 35 -16.60 -8.45 22.45
C MET A 35 -15.22 -8.35 23.12
N ALA A 36 -14.29 -7.57 22.55
CA ALA A 36 -12.96 -7.39 23.11
C ALA A 36 -12.93 -6.23 24.12
N ASP A 37 -12.10 -6.35 25.16
CA ASP A 37 -11.89 -5.26 26.13
C ASP A 37 -11.23 -4.04 25.48
N PHE A 38 -10.31 -4.28 24.52
CA PHE A 38 -9.59 -3.26 23.77
C PHE A 38 -9.32 -3.73 22.34
N VAL A 39 -9.36 -2.80 21.40
CA VAL A 39 -9.03 -3.05 19.98
C VAL A 39 -7.83 -2.19 19.61
N THR A 40 -6.76 -2.78 19.06
CA THR A 40 -5.56 -2.02 18.67
C THR A 40 -5.44 -1.86 17.16
N THR A 41 -5.00 -0.70 16.68
CA THR A 41 -4.72 -0.44 15.25
C THR A 41 -3.31 0.15 15.05
N PRO A 42 -2.67 -0.05 13.89
CA PRO A 42 -1.31 0.46 13.66
C PRO A 42 -1.24 1.98 13.48
N THR A 43 -2.36 2.63 13.15
CA THR A 43 -2.41 4.08 12.91
C THR A 43 -3.64 4.71 13.56
N GLN A 44 -3.52 5.99 13.88
CA GLN A 44 -4.63 6.79 14.39
C GLN A 44 -5.77 6.91 13.38
N LEU A 45 -5.44 7.07 12.09
CA LEU A 45 -6.44 7.11 11.02
C LEU A 45 -7.29 5.82 10.98
N ALA A 46 -6.68 4.66 11.17
CA ALA A 46 -7.41 3.39 11.22
C ALA A 46 -8.28 3.28 12.48
N ALA A 47 -7.83 3.82 13.62
CA ALA A 47 -8.63 3.85 14.85
C ALA A 47 -9.88 4.71 14.66
N GLU A 48 -9.71 5.94 14.15
CA GLU A 48 -10.81 6.86 13.85
C GLU A 48 -11.79 6.29 12.82
N TYR A 49 -11.27 5.61 11.79
CA TYR A 49 -12.08 4.93 10.79
C TYR A 49 -12.98 3.87 11.41
N LEU A 50 -12.42 2.96 12.22
CA LEU A 50 -13.17 1.90 12.89
C LEU A 50 -14.20 2.47 13.86
N THR A 51 -13.82 3.42 14.72
CA THR A 51 -14.73 4.08 15.66
C THR A 51 -15.91 4.71 14.92
N ARG A 52 -15.67 5.45 13.83
CA ARG A 52 -16.72 6.14 13.07
C ARG A 52 -17.66 5.17 12.35
N THR A 53 -17.14 4.08 11.81
CA THR A 53 -17.95 3.13 11.03
C THR A 53 -18.71 2.15 11.90
N THR A 54 -18.10 1.65 12.98
CA THR A 54 -18.67 0.59 13.83
C THR A 54 -19.31 1.09 15.11
N GLY A 55 -19.01 2.32 15.55
CA GLY A 55 -19.47 2.86 16.83
C GLY A 55 -18.71 2.33 18.06
N LEU A 56 -17.63 1.57 17.86
CA LEU A 56 -16.83 0.99 18.94
C LEU A 56 -16.12 2.07 19.77
N THR A 57 -16.10 1.87 21.08
CA THR A 57 -15.27 2.61 22.03
C THR A 57 -14.06 1.78 22.44
N GLY A 58 -12.94 2.41 22.82
CA GLY A 58 -11.74 1.67 23.24
C GLY A 58 -10.84 1.17 22.11
N VAL A 59 -10.88 1.84 20.95
CA VAL A 59 -9.93 1.60 19.85
C VAL A 59 -8.65 2.41 20.08
N ILE A 60 -7.53 1.72 20.27
CA ILE A 60 -6.24 2.31 20.68
C ILE A 60 -5.23 2.21 19.52
N PRO A 61 -4.71 3.35 19.02
CA PRO A 61 -3.64 3.30 18.03
C PRO A 61 -2.30 2.94 18.68
N ILE A 62 -1.72 1.81 18.25
CA ILE A 62 -0.39 1.35 18.64
C ILE A 62 0.39 1.04 17.35
N SER A 63 1.33 1.92 17.02
CA SER A 63 2.19 1.73 15.85
C SER A 63 3.06 0.48 15.97
N CYS A 64 3.34 -0.17 14.85
CA CYS A 64 4.36 -1.21 14.77
C CYS A 64 5.72 -0.59 15.16
N GLY A 65 6.30 -1.06 16.25
CA GLY A 65 7.59 -0.57 16.72
C GLY A 65 8.71 -0.76 15.68
N LEU A 66 9.65 0.18 15.63
CA LEU A 66 10.87 0.09 14.82
C LEU A 66 12.08 0.00 15.75
N LYS A 67 12.94 -1.00 15.53
CA LYS A 67 14.22 -1.12 16.24
C LYS A 67 15.24 -0.18 15.59
N LEU A 68 15.28 1.07 16.06
CA LEU A 68 16.16 2.12 15.50
C LEU A 68 17.65 1.74 15.51
N GLU A 69 18.07 0.93 16.48
CA GLU A 69 19.43 0.37 16.57
C GLU A 69 19.87 -0.44 15.33
N ASN A 70 18.92 -0.99 14.56
CA ASN A 70 19.21 -1.73 13.34
C ASN A 70 19.43 -0.82 12.11
N TYR A 71 19.26 0.50 12.25
CA TYR A 71 19.33 1.45 11.15
C TYR A 71 20.48 2.44 11.35
N THR A 72 21.48 2.36 10.49
CA THR A 72 22.56 3.37 10.43
C THR A 72 22.40 4.22 9.16
N PRO A 73 22.03 5.51 9.28
CA PRO A 73 21.91 6.37 8.11
C PRO A 73 23.29 6.61 7.49
N ARG A 74 23.42 6.35 6.19
CA ARG A 74 24.60 6.75 5.42
C ARG A 74 24.32 8.12 4.81
N ILE A 75 24.84 9.16 5.46
CA ILE A 75 24.74 10.55 5.00
C ILE A 75 25.97 10.85 4.14
N GLY A 76 25.76 11.23 2.89
CA GLY A 76 26.83 11.54 1.95
C GLY A 76 26.29 11.78 0.55
N PRO A 77 27.11 12.35 -0.36
CA PRO A 77 26.73 12.57 -1.74
C PRO A 77 26.42 11.23 -2.42
N ARG A 78 25.26 11.16 -3.08
CA ARG A 78 24.88 10.02 -3.94
C ARG A 78 25.21 10.38 -5.38
N GLN A 79 25.73 9.42 -6.15
CA GLN A 79 26.00 9.63 -7.58
C GLN A 79 24.71 9.80 -8.39
N ARG A 80 23.63 9.14 -7.97
CA ARG A 80 22.28 9.28 -8.50
C ARG A 80 21.25 9.11 -7.39
N ASP A 81 20.15 9.83 -7.54
CA ASP A 81 19.00 9.64 -6.67
C ASP A 81 18.25 8.36 -7.03
N VAL A 82 17.61 7.75 -6.05
CA VAL A 82 16.87 6.50 -6.23
C VAL A 82 15.48 6.67 -5.64
N ILE A 83 14.47 6.42 -6.47
CA ILE A 83 13.10 6.23 -6.03
C ILE A 83 12.93 4.73 -5.77
N LEU A 84 12.82 4.35 -4.50
CA LEU A 84 12.75 2.95 -4.08
C LEU A 84 11.34 2.57 -3.67
N PHE A 85 10.82 1.49 -4.25
CA PHE A 85 9.68 0.74 -3.74
C PHE A 85 10.18 -0.59 -3.16
N VAL A 86 9.75 -0.93 -1.95
CA VAL A 86 10.00 -2.25 -1.34
C VAL A 86 8.69 -2.85 -0.87
N GLY A 87 8.33 -4.03 -1.36
CA GLY A 87 7.13 -4.74 -0.93
C GLY A 87 6.61 -5.74 -1.94
N ARG A 88 5.42 -6.30 -1.68
CA ARG A 88 4.74 -7.19 -2.63
C ARG A 88 4.33 -6.41 -3.87
N VAL A 89 4.66 -6.93 -5.05
CA VAL A 89 4.37 -6.31 -6.35
C VAL A 89 3.00 -6.80 -6.83
N ASN A 90 1.93 -6.27 -6.24
CA ASN A 90 0.54 -6.59 -6.59
C ASN A 90 -0.27 -5.33 -6.93
N THR A 91 -1.49 -5.52 -7.42
CA THR A 91 -2.36 -4.44 -7.93
C THR A 91 -2.68 -3.38 -6.88
N GLU A 92 -2.88 -3.79 -5.63
CA GLU A 92 -3.16 -2.89 -4.50
C GLU A 92 -2.06 -1.83 -4.31
N LYS A 93 -0.80 -2.12 -4.69
CA LYS A 93 0.31 -1.18 -4.52
C LYS A 93 0.44 -0.16 -5.64
N GLN A 94 -0.36 -0.26 -6.69
CA GLN A 94 -0.48 0.74 -7.76
C GLN A 94 0.89 1.20 -8.30
N ILE A 95 1.82 0.26 -8.49
CA ILE A 95 3.20 0.55 -8.93
C ILE A 95 3.20 1.12 -10.37
N ASP A 96 2.15 0.83 -11.14
CA ASP A 96 1.91 1.42 -12.45
C ASP A 96 1.74 2.94 -12.36
N VAL A 97 1.08 3.46 -11.32
CA VAL A 97 0.93 4.90 -11.08
C VAL A 97 2.30 5.54 -10.84
N LEU A 98 3.16 4.89 -10.04
CA LEU A 98 4.53 5.33 -9.82
C LEU A 98 5.31 5.40 -11.14
N ILE A 99 5.28 4.34 -11.95
CA ILE A 99 6.01 4.27 -13.22
C ILE A 99 5.49 5.32 -14.21
N ARG A 100 4.17 5.51 -14.33
CA ARG A 100 3.57 6.54 -15.18
C ARG A 100 3.94 7.95 -14.72
N ALA A 101 3.96 8.19 -13.41
CA ALA A 101 4.37 9.47 -12.85
C ALA A 101 5.84 9.74 -13.14
N PHE A 102 6.71 8.73 -12.95
CA PHE A 102 8.13 8.82 -13.26
C PHE A 102 8.38 9.12 -14.74
N ALA A 103 7.73 8.42 -15.66
CA ALA A 103 7.88 8.65 -17.10
C ALA A 103 7.57 10.10 -17.52
N ARG A 104 6.66 10.78 -16.83
CA ARG A 104 6.34 12.20 -17.10
C ARG A 104 7.44 13.19 -16.68
N VAL A 105 8.32 12.79 -15.78
CA VAL A 105 9.36 13.66 -15.21
C VAL A 105 10.78 13.14 -15.43
N ALA A 106 10.95 11.99 -16.09
CA ALA A 106 12.22 11.31 -16.27
C ALA A 106 13.29 12.25 -16.84
N ASP A 107 12.97 13.01 -17.89
CA ASP A 107 13.92 13.92 -18.55
C ASP A 107 14.46 15.05 -17.65
N ARG A 108 13.72 15.39 -16.58
CA ARG A 108 14.04 16.50 -15.68
C ARG A 108 14.50 16.04 -14.30
N LEU A 109 14.43 14.74 -14.03
CA LEU A 109 14.73 14.16 -12.73
C LEU A 109 15.97 13.28 -12.86
N ALA A 110 17.04 13.58 -12.13
CA ALA A 110 18.26 12.78 -12.12
C ALA A 110 18.17 11.57 -11.16
N ALA A 111 17.11 10.78 -11.28
CA ALA A 111 16.84 9.63 -10.42
C ALA A 111 16.48 8.36 -11.20
N ASP A 112 16.83 7.20 -10.66
CA ASP A 112 16.40 5.90 -11.18
C ASP A 112 15.33 5.29 -10.27
N VAL A 113 14.41 4.50 -10.82
CA VAL A 113 13.39 3.79 -10.05
C VAL A 113 13.85 2.37 -9.78
N VAL A 114 13.75 1.93 -8.53
CA VAL A 114 14.05 0.56 -8.11
C VAL A 114 12.80 -0.03 -7.46
N VAL A 115 12.33 -1.16 -8.00
CA VAL A 115 11.21 -1.93 -7.47
C VAL A 115 11.77 -3.23 -6.90
N ALA A 116 11.71 -3.36 -5.59
CA ALA A 116 12.25 -4.49 -4.84
C ALA A 116 11.13 -5.32 -4.22
N GLY A 117 11.06 -6.59 -4.62
CA GLY A 117 10.00 -7.53 -4.25
C GLY A 117 9.48 -8.32 -5.44
N ASN A 118 8.58 -9.26 -5.16
CA ASN A 118 7.94 -10.14 -6.14
C ASN A 118 6.41 -10.03 -6.05
N GLY A 119 5.73 -10.44 -7.12
CA GLY A 119 4.27 -10.55 -7.16
C GLY A 119 3.73 -10.74 -8.57
N ASP A 120 2.41 -10.82 -8.67
CA ASP A 120 1.65 -11.09 -9.88
C ASP A 120 1.64 -9.94 -10.89
N GLN A 121 2.02 -8.72 -10.46
CA GLN A 121 2.08 -7.56 -11.35
C GLN A 121 3.44 -7.35 -12.03
N LEU A 122 4.44 -8.22 -11.84
CA LEU A 122 5.77 -8.02 -12.43
C LEU A 122 5.75 -7.92 -13.96
N GLU A 123 5.17 -8.90 -14.65
CA GLU A 123 5.14 -8.94 -16.12
C GLU A 123 4.36 -7.76 -16.72
N PRO A 124 3.14 -7.41 -16.24
CA PRO A 124 2.45 -6.19 -16.67
C PRO A 124 3.27 -4.91 -16.48
N LEU A 125 3.99 -4.78 -15.36
CA LEU A 125 4.78 -3.59 -15.06
C LEU A 125 6.05 -3.49 -15.93
N VAL A 126 6.70 -4.61 -16.25
CA VAL A 126 7.81 -4.64 -17.20
C VAL A 126 7.32 -4.17 -18.57
N HIS A 127 6.18 -4.70 -19.03
CA HIS A 127 5.61 -4.27 -20.32
C HIS A 127 5.25 -2.77 -20.31
N LEU A 128 4.71 -2.25 -19.21
CA LEU A 128 4.41 -0.83 -19.06
C LEU A 128 5.67 0.04 -19.14
N VAL A 129 6.76 -0.40 -18.52
CA VAL A 129 8.06 0.31 -18.56
C VAL A 129 8.58 0.38 -20.00
N ASP A 130 8.51 -0.72 -20.74
CA ASP A 130 8.92 -0.78 -22.15
C ASP A 130 8.05 0.14 -23.01
N GLN A 131 6.73 0.11 -22.83
CA GLN A 131 5.79 0.98 -23.54
C GLN A 131 6.05 2.47 -23.30
N LEU A 132 6.51 2.84 -22.10
CA LEU A 132 6.81 4.22 -21.72
C LEU A 132 8.23 4.63 -22.09
N GLY A 133 9.07 3.71 -22.58
CA GLY A 133 10.43 4.01 -23.02
C GLY A 133 11.39 4.37 -21.87
N VAL A 134 11.13 3.91 -20.65
CA VAL A 134 11.94 4.21 -19.45
C VAL A 134 12.68 2.99 -18.88
N GLY A 135 12.83 1.93 -19.68
CA GLY A 135 13.42 0.65 -19.26
C GLY A 135 14.88 0.72 -18.81
N ASP A 136 15.64 1.70 -19.30
CA ASP A 136 17.01 1.97 -18.87
C ASP A 136 17.09 2.60 -17.46
N ARG A 137 15.96 3.06 -16.92
CA ARG A 137 15.88 3.82 -15.66
C ARG A 137 14.96 3.22 -14.62
N VAL A 138 14.32 2.09 -14.92
CA VAL A 138 13.48 1.34 -13.99
C VAL A 138 14.05 -0.06 -13.83
N ARG A 139 14.40 -0.45 -12.60
CA ARG A 139 14.99 -1.75 -12.28
C ARG A 139 14.11 -2.54 -11.33
N PHE A 140 13.75 -3.75 -11.74
CA PHE A 140 13.11 -4.74 -10.88
C PHE A 140 14.18 -5.66 -10.27
N THR A 141 14.31 -5.71 -8.94
CA THR A 141 15.36 -6.52 -8.29
C THR A 141 14.90 -7.91 -7.87
N GLY A 142 13.59 -8.19 -7.97
CA GLY A 142 13.00 -9.39 -7.41
C GLY A 142 13.01 -9.40 -5.88
N GLN A 143 12.86 -10.58 -5.29
CA GLN A 143 12.73 -10.77 -3.84
C GLN A 143 13.95 -10.29 -3.05
N CYS A 144 13.70 -9.49 -2.01
CA CYS A 144 14.69 -9.19 -0.98
C CYS A 144 14.65 -10.32 0.07
N GLY A 145 15.76 -11.04 0.20
CA GLY A 145 16.00 -11.97 1.31
C GLY A 145 16.51 -11.26 2.55
#